data_AF-A0A920IRS2-F1
#
_entry.id   AF-A0A920IRS2-F1
#
_cell.length_a   1.000
_cell.length_b   1.000
_cell.length_c   1.000
_cell.angle_alpha   90.00
_cell.angle_beta   90.00
_cell.angle_gamma   90.00
#
_symmetry.space_group_name_H-M   'P 1'
#
loop_
_entity.id
_entity.type
_entity.pdbx_description
1 polymer ?
#
loop_
_entity_poly.entity_id
_entity_poly.type
_entity_poly.pdbx_seq_one_letter_code
_entity_poly.pdbx_strand_id
1 'polypeptide(L)'
;MIFLCPITTQISHHSHIAEYFEDYVKHFGFKDKILFNTVIKQVTKIDEDRWELISHNEEKYLCNHLIVANGHHWDPKNAKI
;
A
#
# COMPACT_ATOMS: atom_id res chain seq x y z
N MET A 1 -11.25 -1.75 19.76
CA MET A 1 -12.50 -1.11 19.32
C MET A 1 -12.60 -1.33 17.82
N ILE A 2 -13.51 -2.19 17.39
CA ILE A 2 -13.64 -2.61 15.98
C ILE A 2 -14.55 -1.58 15.31
N PHE A 3 -14.03 -0.83 14.34
CA PHE A 3 -14.84 0.05 13.51
C PHE A 3 -15.67 -0.82 12.56
N LEU A 4 -16.86 -1.19 13.01
CA LEU A 4 -17.91 -1.69 12.15
C LEU A 4 -18.46 -0.49 11.38
N CYS A 5 -18.05 -0.36 10.11
CA CYS A 5 -18.93 0.24 9.12
C CYS A 5 -20.25 -0.55 9.21
N PRO A 6 -21.43 0.09 9.34
CA PRO A 6 -22.70 -0.62 9.45
C PRO A 6 -23.08 -1.16 8.07
N ILE A 7 -22.37 -2.18 7.59
CA ILE A 7 -22.63 -2.83 6.31
C ILE A 7 -23.73 -3.86 6.56
N THR A 8 -24.98 -3.44 6.38
CA THR A 8 -26.16 -4.32 6.44
C THR A 8 -26.40 -5.11 5.15
N THR A 9 -25.53 -5.01 4.15
CA THR A 9 -25.64 -5.77 2.89
C THR A 9 -24.55 -6.81 2.80
N GLN A 10 -24.93 -8.10 2.74
CA GLN A 10 -24.01 -9.25 2.64
C GLN A 10 -23.16 -9.30 1.35
N ILE A 11 -23.20 -8.27 0.52
CA ILE A 11 -22.36 -8.11 -0.67
C ILE A 11 -21.89 -6.65 -0.70
N SER A 12 -20.60 -6.43 -0.43
CA SER A 12 -19.99 -5.10 -0.51
C SER A 12 -19.68 -4.76 -1.96
N HIS A 13 -20.40 -3.79 -2.53
CA HIS A 13 -19.98 -3.14 -3.77
C HIS A 13 -18.59 -2.50 -3.57
N HIS A 14 -17.76 -2.47 -4.61
CA HIS A 14 -16.35 -2.00 -4.51
C HIS A 14 -16.23 -0.56 -3.95
N SER A 15 -17.25 0.28 -4.17
CA SER A 15 -17.31 1.62 -3.59
C SER A 15 -17.36 1.63 -2.06
N HIS A 16 -18.06 0.68 -1.43
CA HIS A 16 -18.14 0.60 0.04
C HIS A 16 -16.80 0.19 0.65
N ILE A 17 -16.05 -0.68 -0.02
CA ILE A 17 -14.71 -1.08 0.43
C ILE A 17 -13.74 0.12 0.35
N ALA A 18 -13.82 0.92 -0.71
CA ALA A 18 -13.02 2.13 -0.84
C ALA A 18 -13.32 3.15 0.26
N GLU A 19 -14.60 3.40 0.55
CA GLU A 19 -15.03 4.28 1.65
C GLU A 19 -14.52 3.80 3.01
N TYR A 20 -14.61 2.49 3.28
CA TYR A 20 -14.05 1.90 4.49
C TYR A 20 -12.55 2.19 4.65
N PHE A 21 -11.76 2.09 3.57
CA PHE A 21 -10.33 2.40 3.65
C PHE A 21 -10.06 3.89 3.90
N GLU A 22 -10.82 4.79 3.26
CA GLU A 22 -10.71 6.22 3.52
C GLU A 22 -11.03 6.55 4.99
N ASP A 23 -12.10 5.97 5.54
CA ASP A 23 -12.46 6.12 6.95
C ASP A 23 -11.42 5.55 7.90
N TYR A 24 -10.82 4.41 7.55
CA TYR A 24 -9.75 3.79 8.34
C TYR A 24 -8.53 4.70 8.43
N VAL A 25 -8.06 5.21 7.29
CA VAL A 25 -6.91 6.12 7.24
C VAL A 25 -7.21 7.42 7.99
N LYS A 26 -8.45 7.94 7.87
CA LYS A 26 -8.91 9.12 8.61
C LYS A 26 -8.96 8.89 10.12
N HIS A 27 -9.45 7.74 10.56
CA HIS A 27 -9.58 7.41 11.97
C HIS A 27 -8.22 7.37 12.68
N PHE A 28 -7.22 6.74 12.06
CA PHE A 28 -5.87 6.63 12.62
C PHE A 28 -4.95 7.79 12.25
N GLY A 29 -5.38 8.69 11.36
CA GLY A 29 -4.69 9.95 11.07
C GLY A 29 -3.30 9.77 10.44
N PHE A 30 -3.16 8.92 9.42
CA PHE A 30 -1.88 8.71 8.73
C PHE A 30 -1.90 9.01 7.23
N LYS A 31 -2.95 9.69 6.74
CA LYS A 31 -3.09 10.02 5.30
C LYS A 31 -1.92 10.86 4.78
N ASP A 32 -1.45 11.80 5.61
CA ASP A 32 -0.33 12.71 5.34
C ASP A 32 1.02 12.00 5.24
N LYS A 33 1.12 10.76 5.71
CA LYS A 33 2.34 9.93 5.66
C LYS A 33 2.40 9.05 4.41
N ILE A 34 1.35 9.04 3.59
CA ILE A 34 1.28 8.24 2.37
C ILE A 34 1.69 9.11 1.18
N LEU A 35 2.73 8.68 0.48
CA LEU A 35 3.11 9.28 -0.80
C LEU A 35 2.33 8.62 -1.93
N PHE A 36 1.23 9.27 -2.35
CA PHE A 36 0.46 8.85 -3.51
C PHE A 36 1.21 9.18 -4.81
N ASN A 37 0.88 8.45 -5.88
CA ASN A 37 1.52 8.60 -7.19
C ASN A 37 3.05 8.37 -7.18
N THR A 38 3.55 7.66 -6.17
CA THR A 38 4.97 7.34 -6.03
C THR A 38 5.17 5.84 -6.20
N VAL A 39 5.64 5.43 -7.38
CA VAL A 39 6.04 4.05 -7.65
C VAL A 39 7.50 3.86 -7.24
N ILE A 40 7.79 2.83 -6.44
CA ILE A 40 9.16 2.37 -6.16
C ILE A 40 9.56 1.32 -7.19
N LYS A 41 10.66 1.57 -7.91
CA LYS A 41 11.19 0.69 -8.97
C LYS A 41 12.22 -0.30 -8.47
N GLN A 42 13.04 0.11 -7.50
CA GLN A 42 14.13 -0.70 -6.99
C GLN A 42 14.28 -0.52 -5.48
N VAL A 43 14.61 -1.61 -4.80
CA VAL A 43 14.97 -1.60 -3.38
C VAL A 43 16.24 -2.41 -3.19
N THR A 44 17.24 -1.82 -2.54
CA THR A 44 18.56 -2.41 -2.32
C THR A 44 18.94 -2.30 -0.86
N LYS A 45 19.41 -3.39 -0.24
CA LYS A 45 20.04 -3.33 1.08
C LYS A 45 21.44 -2.77 0.93
N ILE A 46 21.75 -1.66 1.61
CA ILE A 46 23.03 -0.94 1.42
C ILE A 46 24.03 -1.15 2.56
N ASP A 47 23.55 -1.57 3.73
CA ASP A 47 24.36 -2.07 4.85
C ASP A 47 23.50 -2.97 5.75
N GLU A 48 23.99 -3.34 6.94
CA GLU A 48 23.32 -4.28 7.85
C GLU A 48 21.89 -3.86 8.23
N ASP A 49 21.65 -2.55 8.38
CA ASP A 49 20.44 -2.00 8.98
C ASP A 49 19.75 -0.93 8.13
N ARG A 50 20.15 -0.74 6.86
CA ARG A 50 19.57 0.26 5.97
C ARG A 50 19.26 -0.25 4.57
N TRP A 51 18.20 0.33 4.02
CA TRP A 51 17.69 0.11 2.68
C TRP A 51 17.68 1.42 1.90
N GLU A 52 18.06 1.35 0.63
CA GLU A 52 17.84 2.40 -0.36
C GLU A 52 16.69 2.00 -1.29
N LEU A 53 15.76 2.90 -1.51
CA LEU A 53 14.65 2.76 -2.45
C LEU A 53 14.78 3.82 -3.54
N ILE A 54 14.56 3.42 -4.78
CA ILE A 54 14.59 4.31 -5.95
C ILE A 54 13.19 4.38 -6.54
N SER A 55 12.64 5.59 -6.64
CA SER A 55 11.32 5.82 -7.21
C SER A 55 11.34 5.87 -8.75
N HIS A 56 10.15 5.91 -9.35
CA HIS A 56 10.00 6.06 -10.79
C HIS A 56 10.58 7.34 -11.36
N ASN A 57 10.69 8.39 -10.54
CA ASN A 57 11.29 9.68 -10.87
C ASN A 57 12.75 9.78 -10.40
N GLU A 58 13.39 8.64 -10.13
CA GLU A 58 14.80 8.53 -9.70
C GLU A 58 15.10 9.16 -8.33
N GLU A 59 14.06 9.53 -7.58
CA GLU A 59 14.20 10.01 -6.20
C GLU A 59 14.62 8.85 -5.28
N LYS A 60 15.53 9.14 -4.35
CA LYS A 60 16.09 8.17 -3.42
C LYS A 60 15.53 8.35 -2.01
N TYR A 61 15.13 7.23 -1.41
CA TYR A 61 14.66 7.17 -0.03
C TYR A 61 15.53 6.21 0.77
N LEU A 62 15.82 6.55 2.02
CA LEU A 62 16.55 5.69 2.95
C LEU A 62 15.66 5.32 4.12
N CYS A 63 15.65 4.04 4.49
CA CYS A 63 14.96 3.58 5.70
C CYS A 63 15.72 2.47 6.40
N ASN A 64 15.51 2.34 7.72
CA ASN A 64 16.10 1.25 8.50
C ASN A 64 15.30 -0.05 8.38
N HIS A 65 13.98 0.08 8.20
CA HIS A 65 13.05 -1.04 8.13
C HIS A 65 12.20 -0.93 6.88
N LEU A 66 11.94 -2.09 6.26
CA LEU A 66 11.17 -2.21 5.02
C LEU A 66 10.07 -3.25 5.21
N ILE A 67 8.85 -2.88 4.86
CA ILE A 67 7.70 -3.79 4.75
C ILE A 67 7.20 -3.72 3.32
N VAL A 68 7.01 -4.87 2.67
CA VAL A 68 6.47 -4.95 1.29
C VAL A 68 5.01 -5.36 1.36
N ALA A 69 4.12 -4.48 0.89
CA ALA A 69 2.67 -4.65 0.95
C ALA A 69 1.99 -4.46 -0.42
N ASN A 70 2.68 -4.81 -1.51
CA ASN A 70 2.21 -4.56 -2.89
C ASN A 70 1.01 -5.43 -3.32
N GLY A 71 0.61 -6.42 -2.50
CA GLY A 71 -0.37 -7.42 -2.86
C GLY A 71 0.19 -8.49 -3.82
N HIS A 72 -0.51 -9.62 -3.94
CA HIS A 72 -0.09 -10.77 -4.75
C HIS A 72 -1.09 -11.13 -5.87
N HIS A 73 -2.18 -10.36 -6.01
CA HIS A 73 -3.24 -10.57 -7.00
C HIS A 73 -3.23 -9.54 -8.15
N TRP A 74 -2.14 -8.79 -8.32
CA TRP A 74 -2.05 -7.73 -9.32
C TRP A 74 -1.48 -8.20 -10.67
N ASP A 75 -0.65 -9.25 -10.68
CA ASP A 75 -0.05 -9.81 -11.90
C ASP A 75 -0.80 -11.09 -12.31
N PRO A 76 -1.71 -11.01 -13.31
CA PRO A 76 -2.49 -12.17 -13.72
C PRO A 76 -1.57 -13.22 -14.34
N LYS A 77 -1.62 -14.43 -13.78
CA LYS A 77 -0.94 -15.59 -14.37
C LYS A 77 -1.69 -16.03 -15.63
N ASN A 78 -1.34 -15.42 -16.75
CA ASN A 78 -1.82 -15.84 -18.06
C ASN A 78 -1.03 -17.07 -18.52
N ALA A 79 -1.72 -18.18 -18.77
CA ALA A 79 -1.12 -19.33 -19.42
C ALA A 79 -0.67 -18.90 -20.82
N LYS A 80 0.61 -19.15 -21.16
CA LYS A 80 1.07 -18.99 -22.54
C LYS A 80 0.50 -20.16 -23.33
N ILE A 81 -0.39 -19.85 -24.27
CA ILE A 81 -0.95 -20.79 -25.24
C ILE A 81 0.00 -20.87 -26.43
#